data_AF-A0A4U1INW1-F1
#
_entry.id   AF-A0A4U1INW1-F1
#
_cell.length_a   1.000
_cell.length_b   1.000
_cell.length_c   1.000
_cell.angle_alpha   90.00
_cell.angle_beta   90.00
_cell.angle_gamma   90.00
#
_symmetry.space_group_name_H-M   'P 1'
#
loop_
_entity.id
_entity.type
_entity.pdbx_description
1 polymer ?
#
loop_
_entity_poly.entity_id
_entity_poly.type
_entity_poly.pdbx_seq_one_letter_code
_entity_poly.pdbx_strand_id
1 'polypeptide(L)'
;MLNEQAILDILDRIRNRFYGKYRGIVVEVEQGGRGRIKAKVPAVLGETITGWCSPCVPYAGPDAGITFLPEEGSGVWIEFEGGDVSYPIWSGCYWHDGEMPADAAPAKKVIRTAAGHQFLFDGSSLLPSLTITDPNGNRVTLDAIGVTISRSAGKIEVLEAAVKVNDDGMVVT
;
A
#
# COMPACT_ATOMS: atom_id res chain seq x y z
N MET A 1 35.68 18.79 31.30
CA MET A 1 34.61 18.19 32.10
C MET A 1 33.30 18.57 31.44
N LEU A 2 32.45 17.61 31.06
CA LEU A 2 31.09 17.93 30.60
C LEU A 2 30.32 18.56 31.78
N ASN A 3 29.59 19.65 31.57
CA ASN A 3 28.79 20.25 32.64
C ASN A 3 27.52 19.42 32.90
N GLU A 4 26.92 19.60 34.07
CA GLU A 4 25.76 18.83 34.51
C GLU A 4 24.56 18.98 33.57
N GLN A 5 24.36 20.17 33.01
CA GLN A 5 23.32 20.45 32.02
C GLN A 5 23.50 19.60 30.75
N ALA A 6 24.73 19.50 30.24
CA ALA A 6 25.04 18.68 29.07
C ALA A 6 24.83 17.19 29.35
N ILE A 7 25.11 16.73 30.57
CA ILE A 7 24.83 15.34 30.98
C ILE A 7 23.32 15.09 31.02
N LEU A 8 22.53 16.01 31.58
CA LEU A 8 21.08 15.89 31.63
C LEU A 8 20.46 15.89 30.22
N ASP A 9 20.90 16.78 29.33
CA ASP A 9 20.44 16.82 27.94
C ASP A 9 20.77 15.53 27.18
N ILE A 10 21.95 14.95 27.41
CA ILE A 10 22.34 13.66 26.83
C ILE A 10 21.47 12.53 27.39
N LEU A 11 21.24 12.51 28.71
CA LEU A 11 20.42 11.49 29.35
C LEU A 11 18.95 11.57 28.93
N ASP A 12 18.43 12.78 28.68
CA ASP A 12 17.09 12.98 28.13
C ASP A 12 17.01 12.47 26.69
N ARG A 13 17.98 12.83 25.84
CA ARG A 13 18.06 12.31 24.46
C ARG A 13 18.18 10.80 24.40
N ILE A 14 18.94 10.18 25.29
CA ILE A 14 19.09 8.72 25.32
C ILE A 14 17.82 8.03 25.77
N ARG A 15 17.07 8.61 26.73
CA ARG A 15 15.89 7.97 27.32
C ARG A 15 14.60 8.23 26.55
N ASN A 16 14.47 9.40 25.93
CA ASN A 16 13.20 9.89 25.40
C ASN A 16 13.20 10.07 23.88
N ARG A 17 14.27 9.68 23.17
CA ARG A 17 14.31 9.72 21.71
C ARG A 17 14.29 8.33 21.10
N PHE A 18 13.37 8.15 20.16
CA PHE A 18 13.05 6.88 19.56
C PHE A 18 13.35 6.91 18.05
N TYR A 19 14.60 6.61 17.68
CA TYR A 19 15.08 6.72 16.29
C TYR A 19 14.82 5.49 15.40
N GLY A 20 14.26 4.42 15.94
CA GLY A 20 13.96 3.19 15.21
C GLY A 20 12.60 3.21 14.48
N LYS A 21 12.30 2.09 13.81
CA LYS A 21 10.95 1.76 13.32
C LYS A 21 10.25 0.87 14.33
N TYR A 22 9.00 1.19 14.65
CA TYR A 22 8.20 0.48 15.63
C TYR A 22 6.93 -0.06 14.99
N ARG A 23 6.52 -1.27 15.37
CA ARG A 23 5.24 -1.81 14.92
C ARG A 23 4.11 -1.04 15.57
N GLY A 24 3.22 -0.52 14.74
CA GLY A 24 1.95 0.05 15.14
C GLY A 24 0.76 -0.70 14.54
N ILE A 25 -0.41 -0.41 15.10
CA ILE A 25 -1.71 -0.85 14.59
C ILE A 25 -2.58 0.39 14.41
N VAL A 26 -3.14 0.57 13.22
CA VAL A 26 -4.01 1.71 12.90
C VAL A 26 -5.27 1.68 13.77
N VAL A 27 -5.62 2.81 14.37
CA VAL A 27 -6.84 2.98 15.19
C VAL A 27 -7.83 3.93 14.53
N GLU A 28 -7.33 4.93 13.81
CA GLU A 28 -8.18 5.97 13.21
C GLU A 28 -7.48 6.51 11.96
N VAL A 29 -8.26 6.77 10.91
CA VAL A 29 -7.77 7.35 9.65
C VAL A 29 -8.42 8.71 9.43
N GLU A 30 -7.59 9.73 9.19
CA GLU A 30 -8.07 11.10 8.96
C GLU A 30 -8.88 11.19 7.65
N GLN A 31 -10.13 11.67 7.75
CA GLN A 31 -11.00 11.86 6.60
C GLN A 31 -10.77 13.22 5.93
N GLY A 32 -10.54 13.22 4.61
CA GLY A 32 -10.41 14.45 3.80
C GLY A 32 -9.17 15.31 4.10
N GLY A 33 -8.22 14.78 4.87
CA GLY A 33 -7.03 15.50 5.32
C GLY A 33 -5.75 15.09 4.59
N ARG A 34 -4.63 15.13 5.31
CA ARG A 34 -3.28 14.92 4.75
C ARG A 34 -2.87 13.46 4.75
N GLY A 35 -3.82 12.52 4.75
CA GLY A 35 -3.53 11.09 4.85
C GLY A 35 -2.90 10.67 6.18
N ARG A 36 -3.29 11.34 7.27
CA ARG A 36 -2.79 11.04 8.62
C ARG A 36 -3.55 9.88 9.24
N ILE A 37 -2.90 9.17 10.14
CA ILE A 37 -3.51 8.11 10.95
C ILE A 37 -3.22 8.35 12.44
N LYS A 38 -3.98 7.71 13.31
CA LYS A 38 -3.54 7.42 14.68
C LYS A 38 -3.28 5.93 14.81
N ALA A 39 -2.29 5.58 15.62
CA ALA A 39 -1.91 4.19 15.83
C ALA A 39 -1.64 3.89 17.31
N LYS A 40 -1.77 2.63 17.70
CA LYS A 40 -1.18 2.09 18.93
C LYS A 40 0.23 1.63 18.64
N VAL A 41 1.20 2.01 19.49
CA VAL A 41 2.62 1.61 19.35
C VAL A 41 3.13 1.06 20.69
N PRO A 42 2.83 -0.22 21.01
CA PRO A 42 3.05 -0.77 22.36
C PRO A 42 4.50 -0.65 22.85
N ALA A 43 5.48 -0.80 21.96
CA ALA A 43 6.90 -0.77 22.30
C ALA A 43 7.41 0.62 22.74
N VAL A 44 6.66 1.70 22.48
CA VAL A 44 7.08 3.08 22.77
C VAL A 44 6.08 3.81 23.67
N LEU A 45 4.78 3.65 23.40
CA LEU A 45 3.70 4.40 24.05
C LEU A 45 2.81 3.54 24.96
N GLY A 46 3.06 2.22 25.03
CA GLY A 46 2.20 1.28 25.74
C GLY A 46 0.77 1.32 25.19
N GLU A 47 -0.21 1.60 26.06
CA GLU A 47 -1.63 1.71 25.69
C GLU A 47 -2.01 3.08 25.12
N THR A 48 -1.10 4.06 25.18
CA THR A 48 -1.38 5.42 24.69
C THR A 48 -1.39 5.43 23.15
N ILE A 49 -2.43 6.01 22.58
CA ILE A 49 -2.55 6.22 21.14
C ILE A 49 -1.66 7.41 20.74
N THR A 50 -1.02 7.32 19.58
CA THR A 50 -0.22 8.42 19.03
C THR A 50 -1.03 9.70 18.81
N GLY A 51 -0.34 10.83 18.66
CA GLY A 51 -0.87 11.94 17.88
C GLY A 51 -1.12 11.54 16.41
N TRP A 52 -1.58 12.49 15.59
CA TRP A 52 -1.74 12.26 14.16
C TRP A 52 -0.38 12.02 13.49
N CYS A 53 -0.16 10.80 13.00
CA CYS A 53 1.03 10.40 12.28
C CYS A 53 1.03 11.01 10.87
N SER A 54 2.08 11.75 10.53
CA SER A 54 2.31 12.24 9.17
C SER A 54 2.65 11.07 8.23
N PRO A 55 2.15 11.05 6.99
CA PRO A 55 2.52 9.99 6.03
C PRO A 55 3.94 10.17 5.50
N CYS A 56 4.67 9.07 5.40
CA CYS A 56 5.84 8.92 4.55
C CYS A 56 5.47 8.04 3.35
N VAL A 57 5.02 8.67 2.27
CA VAL A 57 4.56 7.99 1.05
C VAL A 57 5.63 8.02 -0.05
N PRO A 58 5.62 7.07 -1.01
CA PRO A 58 6.64 7.00 -2.06
C PRO A 58 6.64 8.19 -3.02
N TYR A 59 5.50 8.86 -3.18
CA TYR A 59 5.33 10.02 -4.05
C TYR A 59 4.26 10.95 -3.47
N ALA A 60 4.60 12.22 -3.29
CA ALA A 60 3.71 13.29 -2.85
C ALA A 60 4.13 14.63 -3.47
N GLY A 61 3.15 15.45 -3.82
CA GLY A 61 3.33 16.80 -4.33
C GLY A 61 1.99 17.54 -4.44
N PRO A 62 1.98 18.79 -4.91
CA PRO A 62 0.74 19.51 -5.17
C PRO A 62 -0.11 18.74 -6.19
N ASP A 63 -1.32 18.32 -5.80
CA ASP A 63 -2.26 17.52 -6.60
C ASP A 63 -1.63 16.26 -7.23
N ALA A 64 -0.68 15.64 -6.53
CA ALA A 64 0.04 14.47 -7.02
C ALA A 64 0.45 13.54 -5.88
N GLY A 65 0.36 12.23 -6.10
CA GLY A 65 0.90 11.25 -5.14
C GLY A 65 0.44 9.82 -5.37
N ILE A 66 0.98 8.92 -4.55
CA ILE A 66 0.48 7.56 -4.36
C ILE A 66 -0.23 7.51 -3.02
N THR A 67 -1.56 7.42 -3.05
CA THR A 67 -2.40 7.45 -1.85
C THR A 67 -3.04 6.09 -1.61
N PHE A 68 -2.39 5.27 -0.80
CA PHE A 68 -2.95 4.03 -0.23
C PHE A 68 -3.03 4.20 1.28
N LEU A 69 -4.19 4.66 1.77
CA LEU A 69 -4.42 4.78 3.20
C LEU A 69 -4.76 3.40 3.77
N PRO A 70 -4.07 2.97 4.84
CA PRO A 70 -4.41 1.71 5.49
C PRO A 70 -5.75 1.81 6.20
N GLU A 71 -6.48 0.70 6.27
CA GLU A 71 -7.69 0.57 7.05
C GLU A 71 -7.39 0.46 8.56
N GLU A 72 -8.39 0.75 9.41
CA GLU A 72 -8.30 0.49 10.84
C GLU A 72 -7.99 -0.99 11.12
N GLY A 73 -7.09 -1.25 12.08
CA GLY A 73 -6.58 -2.59 12.37
C GLY A 73 -5.33 -3.00 11.58
N SER A 74 -4.98 -2.29 10.51
CA SER A 74 -3.80 -2.62 9.69
C SER A 74 -2.49 -2.49 10.47
N GLY A 75 -1.53 -3.38 10.18
CA GLY A 75 -0.15 -3.25 10.64
C GLY A 75 0.59 -2.12 9.92
N VAL A 76 1.19 -1.20 10.67
CA VAL A 76 1.92 -0.04 10.12
C VAL A 76 3.27 0.16 10.81
N TRP A 77 4.30 0.59 10.07
CA TRP A 77 5.56 1.01 10.68
C TRP A 77 5.47 2.47 11.12
N ILE A 78 5.78 2.73 12.39
CA ILE A 78 5.79 4.05 13.01
C ILE A 78 7.21 4.50 13.30
N GLU A 79 7.48 5.75 12.99
CA GLU A 79 8.72 6.49 13.28
C GLU A 79 8.36 7.81 13.95
N PHE A 80 9.39 8.54 14.38
CA PHE A 80 9.23 9.79 15.12
C PHE A 80 10.24 10.83 14.60
N GLU A 81 9.78 11.99 14.16
CA GLU A 81 10.66 13.05 13.64
C GLU A 81 11.68 13.46 14.71
N GLY A 82 12.96 13.32 14.40
CA GLY A 82 14.03 13.55 15.37
C GLY A 82 13.93 12.68 16.63
N GLY A 83 13.23 11.54 16.56
CA GLY A 83 12.95 10.65 17.69
C GLY A 83 11.88 11.15 18.67
N ASP A 84 11.17 12.23 18.36
CA ASP A 84 10.16 12.81 19.25
C ASP A 84 8.80 12.11 19.11
N VAL A 85 8.28 11.56 20.21
CA VAL A 85 6.96 10.91 20.19
C VAL A 85 5.81 11.87 19.86
N SER A 86 6.03 13.17 20.00
CA SER A 86 5.06 14.22 19.66
C SER A 86 4.90 14.43 18.14
N TYR A 87 5.87 13.96 17.35
CA TYR A 87 5.89 14.10 15.89
C TYR A 87 5.95 12.73 15.21
N PRO A 88 4.89 11.91 15.33
CA PRO A 88 4.88 10.57 14.74
C PRO A 88 4.76 10.62 13.21
N ILE A 89 5.38 9.64 12.56
CA ILE A 89 5.34 9.37 11.12
C ILE A 89 4.87 7.94 10.93
N TRP A 90 4.08 7.67 9.90
CA TRP A 90 3.84 6.30 9.44
C TRP A 90 4.52 6.06 8.09
N SER A 91 5.23 4.94 7.94
CA SER A 91 6.04 4.61 6.76
C SER A 91 5.74 3.20 6.24
N GLY A 92 4.59 3.08 5.57
CA GLY A 92 4.15 1.83 4.96
C GLY A 92 3.61 0.79 5.96
N CYS A 93 3.15 -0.33 5.42
CA CYS A 93 2.41 -1.36 6.14
C CYS A 93 3.18 -2.68 6.21
N TYR A 94 2.76 -3.54 7.13
CA TYR A 94 3.16 -4.95 7.18
C TYR A 94 1.92 -5.83 7.30
N TRP A 95 2.00 -7.05 6.80
CA TRP A 95 0.92 -8.04 6.94
C TRP A 95 0.97 -8.70 8.31
N HIS A 96 -0.19 -8.87 8.93
CA HIS A 96 -0.38 -9.89 9.95
C HIS A 96 -0.45 -11.28 9.29
N ASP A 97 -0.46 -12.33 10.10
CA ASP A 97 -0.53 -13.70 9.61
C ASP A 97 -1.80 -13.91 8.77
N GLY A 98 -1.62 -14.33 7.51
CA GLY A 98 -2.71 -14.61 6.58
C GLY A 98 -3.25 -13.41 5.79
N GLU A 99 -2.71 -12.21 5.97
CA GLU A 99 -3.21 -11.00 5.28
C GLU A 99 -2.54 -10.74 3.91
N MET A 100 -1.42 -11.39 3.62
CA MET A 100 -0.74 -11.21 2.33
C MET A 100 -1.64 -11.71 1.18
N PRO A 101 -1.83 -10.92 0.10
CA PRO A 101 -2.63 -11.35 -1.04
C PRO A 101 -2.22 -12.73 -1.58
N ALA A 102 -3.18 -13.66 -1.67
CA ALA A 102 -2.91 -15.05 -2.09
C ALA A 102 -2.33 -15.17 -3.51
N ASP A 103 -2.61 -14.20 -4.39
CA ASP A 103 -2.10 -14.17 -5.76
C ASP A 103 -0.61 -13.74 -5.84
N ALA A 104 -0.05 -13.16 -4.77
CA ALA A 104 1.32 -12.70 -4.75
C ALA A 104 2.30 -13.88 -4.62
N ALA A 105 3.32 -13.89 -5.49
CA ALA A 105 4.35 -14.93 -5.53
C ALA A 105 5.68 -14.34 -6.04
N PRO A 106 6.80 -15.08 -5.97
CA PRO A 106 8.08 -14.58 -6.50
C PRO A 106 8.00 -14.07 -7.95
N ALA A 107 7.22 -14.74 -8.81
CA ALA A 107 6.99 -14.35 -10.21
C ALA A 107 5.68 -13.56 -10.45
N LYS A 108 4.89 -13.28 -9.39
CA LYS A 108 3.61 -12.56 -9.49
C LYS A 108 3.59 -11.35 -8.58
N LYS A 109 3.47 -10.14 -9.15
CA LYS A 109 3.41 -8.88 -8.39
C LYS A 109 1.99 -8.37 -8.37
N VAL A 110 1.50 -7.99 -7.20
CA VAL A 110 0.09 -7.67 -6.99
C VAL A 110 -0.04 -6.34 -6.27
N ILE A 111 -0.89 -5.47 -6.81
CA ILE A 111 -1.49 -4.37 -6.06
C ILE A 111 -2.96 -4.74 -5.89
N ARG A 112 -3.38 -5.02 -4.65
CA ARG A 112 -4.73 -5.45 -4.32
C ARG A 112 -5.29 -4.60 -3.19
N THR A 113 -6.55 -4.20 -3.33
CA THR A 113 -7.32 -3.51 -2.28
C THR A 113 -8.22 -4.51 -1.53
N ALA A 114 -8.60 -4.20 -0.29
CA ALA A 114 -9.53 -5.02 0.47
C ALA A 114 -10.90 -5.17 -0.23
N ALA A 115 -11.32 -4.15 -0.99
CA ALA A 115 -12.54 -4.17 -1.80
C ALA A 115 -12.48 -5.07 -3.04
N GLY A 116 -11.34 -5.73 -3.32
CA GLY A 116 -11.22 -6.71 -4.39
C GLY A 116 -10.70 -6.20 -5.73
N HIS A 117 -10.38 -4.91 -5.86
CA HIS A 117 -9.65 -4.40 -7.03
C HIS A 117 -8.23 -4.95 -7.05
N GLN A 118 -7.74 -5.32 -8.24
CA GLN A 118 -6.41 -5.88 -8.41
C GLN A 118 -5.74 -5.43 -9.70
N PHE A 119 -4.45 -5.13 -9.61
CA PHE A 119 -3.48 -5.12 -10.70
C PHE A 119 -2.49 -6.26 -10.47
N LEU A 120 -2.42 -7.21 -11.40
CA LEU A 120 -1.59 -8.40 -11.32
C LEU A 120 -0.61 -8.40 -12.51
N PHE A 121 0.69 -8.40 -12.19
CA PHE A 121 1.78 -8.64 -13.12
C PHE A 121 2.20 -10.11 -12.95
N ASP A 122 1.86 -10.96 -13.91
CA ASP A 122 2.15 -12.40 -13.86
C ASP A 122 3.27 -12.74 -14.85
N GLY A 123 4.46 -13.00 -14.32
CA GLY A 123 5.63 -13.48 -15.07
C GLY A 123 5.94 -14.96 -14.81
N SER A 124 4.97 -15.74 -14.33
CA SER A 124 5.19 -17.17 -14.01
C SER A 124 5.33 -18.08 -15.24
N SER A 125 5.01 -17.57 -16.43
CA SER A 125 5.12 -18.29 -17.70
C SER A 125 6.07 -17.58 -18.66
N LEU A 126 6.45 -18.24 -19.76
CA LEU A 126 7.24 -17.63 -20.84
C LEU A 126 6.50 -16.49 -21.56
N LEU A 127 5.17 -16.44 -21.43
CA LEU A 127 4.31 -15.39 -21.96
C LEU A 127 3.73 -14.62 -20.76
N PRO A 128 4.36 -13.53 -20.32
CA PRO A 128 3.89 -12.76 -19.17
C PRO A 128 2.59 -12.04 -19.50
N SER A 129 1.83 -11.70 -18.46
CA SER A 129 0.60 -10.91 -18.59
C SER A 129 0.47 -9.83 -17.54
N LEU A 130 -0.25 -8.77 -17.89
CA LEU A 130 -0.78 -7.77 -16.97
C LEU A 130 -2.30 -7.92 -16.94
N THR A 131 -2.88 -8.14 -15.77
CA THR A 131 -4.33 -8.27 -15.58
C THR A 131 -4.83 -7.24 -14.57
N ILE A 132 -5.88 -6.52 -14.93
CA ILE A 132 -6.63 -5.60 -14.06
C ILE A 132 -8.02 -6.18 -13.85
N THR A 133 -8.44 -6.34 -12.60
CA THR A 133 -9.77 -6.87 -12.24
C THR A 133 -10.44 -6.04 -11.16
N ASP A 134 -11.76 -6.04 -11.18
CA ASP A 134 -12.63 -5.46 -10.15
C ASP A 134 -13.50 -6.56 -9.49
N PRO A 135 -14.20 -6.27 -8.38
CA PRO A 135 -15.06 -7.25 -7.73
C PRO A 135 -16.36 -7.58 -8.51
N ASN A 136 -16.66 -6.85 -9.59
CA ASN A 136 -17.86 -7.05 -10.41
C ASN A 136 -17.61 -8.03 -11.57
N GLY A 137 -16.41 -8.60 -11.66
CA GLY A 137 -16.00 -9.51 -12.73
C GLY A 137 -15.59 -8.80 -14.02
N ASN A 138 -15.33 -7.49 -13.98
CA ASN A 138 -14.70 -6.79 -15.09
C ASN A 138 -13.21 -7.15 -15.12
N ARG A 139 -12.68 -7.42 -16.32
CA ARG A 139 -11.29 -7.80 -16.51
C ARG A 139 -10.70 -7.16 -17.76
N VAL A 140 -9.49 -6.62 -17.61
CA VAL A 140 -8.62 -6.22 -18.72
C VAL A 140 -7.33 -7.02 -18.62
N THR A 141 -6.94 -7.69 -19.70
CA THR A 141 -5.70 -8.48 -19.76
C THR A 141 -4.88 -8.05 -20.97
N LEU A 142 -3.60 -7.78 -20.74
CA LEU A 142 -2.59 -7.56 -21.78
C LEU A 142 -1.62 -8.74 -21.70
N ASP A 143 -1.43 -9.44 -22.81
CA ASP A 143 -0.54 -10.59 -22.90
C ASP A 143 0.07 -10.70 -24.30
N ALA A 144 0.71 -11.82 -24.60
CA ALA A 144 1.37 -12.06 -25.89
C ALA A 144 0.40 -12.18 -27.08
N ILE A 145 -0.89 -12.43 -26.83
CA ILE A 145 -1.91 -12.53 -27.88
C ILE A 145 -2.45 -11.13 -28.23
N GLY A 146 -2.58 -10.27 -27.23
CA GLY A 146 -3.02 -8.88 -27.42
C GLY A 146 -3.65 -8.28 -26.18
N VAL A 147 -4.72 -7.51 -26.37
CA VAL A 147 -5.48 -6.87 -25.29
C VAL A 147 -6.90 -7.40 -25.26
N THR A 148 -7.32 -7.97 -24.13
CA THR A 148 -8.68 -8.47 -23.92
C THR A 148 -9.39 -7.66 -22.85
N ILE A 149 -10.60 -7.18 -23.16
CA ILE A 149 -11.53 -6.58 -22.21
C ILE A 149 -12.73 -7.51 -22.10
N SER A 150 -13.12 -7.91 -20.89
CA SER A 150 -14.19 -8.89 -20.69
C SER A 150 -15.03 -8.63 -19.45
N ARG A 151 -16.28 -9.09 -19.51
CA ARG A 151 -17.19 -9.21 -18.38
C ARG A 151 -18.18 -10.36 -18.66
N SER A 152 -18.18 -11.38 -17.80
CA SER A 152 -19.00 -12.60 -18.02
C SER A 152 -18.74 -13.19 -19.42
N ALA A 153 -19.79 -13.43 -20.21
CA ALA A 153 -19.65 -13.93 -21.59
C ALA A 153 -19.27 -12.83 -22.62
N GLY A 154 -19.39 -11.55 -22.25
CA GLY A 154 -19.06 -10.45 -23.16
C GLY A 154 -17.55 -10.20 -23.22
N LYS A 155 -17.00 -10.07 -24.43
CA LYS A 155 -15.56 -9.80 -24.63
C LYS A 155 -15.25 -8.99 -25.88
N ILE A 156 -14.18 -8.20 -25.80
CA ILE A 156 -13.54 -7.50 -26.91
C ILE A 156 -12.06 -7.88 -26.89
N GLU A 157 -11.54 -8.32 -28.03
CA GLU A 157 -10.16 -8.76 -28.18
C GLU A 157 -9.50 -7.95 -29.30
N VAL A 158 -8.45 -7.20 -28.96
CA VAL A 158 -7.58 -6.52 -29.92
C VAL A 158 -6.34 -7.37 -30.09
N LEU A 159 -6.24 -8.01 -31.25
CA LEU A 159 -5.17 -8.93 -31.65
C LEU A 159 -4.20 -8.23 -32.59
N GLU A 160 -3.10 -8.89 -32.93
CA GLU A 160 -2.11 -8.36 -33.88
C GLU A 160 -2.70 -7.98 -35.25
N ALA A 161 -3.64 -8.78 -35.75
CA ALA A 161 -4.20 -8.63 -37.10
C ALA A 161 -5.73 -8.57 -37.15
N ALA A 162 -6.41 -8.43 -36.01
CA ALA A 162 -7.88 -8.38 -35.98
C ALA A 162 -8.40 -7.75 -34.70
N VAL A 163 -9.62 -7.21 -34.77
CA VAL A 163 -10.44 -6.90 -33.59
C VAL A 163 -11.67 -7.80 -33.60
N LYS A 164 -11.90 -8.49 -32.49
CA LYS A 164 -13.05 -9.39 -32.29
C LYS A 164 -13.97 -8.86 -31.19
N VAL A 165 -15.28 -8.97 -31.41
CA VAL A 165 -16.30 -8.66 -30.41
C VAL A 165 -17.23 -9.86 -30.26
N ASN A 166 -17.32 -10.37 -29.03
CA ASN A 166 -18.08 -11.57 -28.68
C ASN A 166 -17.79 -12.73 -29.65
N ASP A 167 -16.52 -13.13 -29.69
CA ASP A 167 -16.00 -14.13 -30.64
C ASP A 167 -16.13 -13.64 -32.09
N ASP A 168 -17.07 -14.21 -32.84
CA ASP A 168 -17.34 -13.87 -34.24
C ASP A 168 -18.62 -13.05 -34.41
N GLY A 169 -19.21 -12.56 -33.32
CA GLY A 169 -20.40 -11.69 -33.36
C GLY A 169 -20.18 -10.42 -34.18
N MET A 170 -18.96 -9.89 -34.17
CA MET A 170 -18.46 -8.89 -35.12
C MET A 170 -16.93 -8.97 -35.19
N VAL A 171 -16.38 -9.12 -36.39
CA VAL A 171 -14.94 -9.17 -36.66
C VAL A 171 -14.57 -8.07 -37.66
N VAL A 172 -13.61 -7.22 -37.30
CA VAL A 172 -13.03 -6.22 -38.20
C VAL A 172 -11.56 -6.61 -38.44
N THR A 173 -11.22 -6.82 -39.71
CA THR A 173 -9.88 -7.20 -40.20
C THR A 173 -9.18 -6.03 -40.85
#